data_AF-A0A849Q7U0-F1
#
_entry.id   AF-A0A849Q7U0-F1
#
_cell.length_a   1.000
_cell.length_b   1.000
_cell.length_c   1.000
_cell.angle_alpha   90.00
_cell.angle_beta   90.00
_cell.angle_gamma   90.00
#
_symmetry.space_group_name_H-M   'P 1'
#
loop_
_entity.id
_entity.type
_entity.pdbx_description
1 polymer ?
#
loop_
_entity_poly.entity_id
_entity_poly.type
_entity_poly.pdbx_seq_one_letter_code
_entity_poly.pdbx_strand_id
1 'polypeptide(L)'
;MDTQDFQKLIDAGEDETIEFKRSTAQTDRALRTICGFLNHKGGTVYFGISDKNELVGQQVSDSTLKSLSQKIRQKIRPETGTIMNLKVIQKTG
;
A
#
# COMPACT_ATOMS: atom_id res chain seq x y z
N MET A 1 -9.86 11.95 -3.79
CA MET A 1 -10.13 11.59 -2.39
C MET A 1 -9.76 12.80 -1.58
N ASP A 2 -10.72 13.44 -0.94
CA ASP A 2 -10.43 14.51 0.00
C ASP A 2 -9.98 13.93 1.35
N THR A 3 -9.61 14.81 2.28
CA THR A 3 -9.09 14.40 3.59
C THR A 3 -10.13 13.66 4.44
N GLN A 4 -11.42 13.98 4.30
CA GLN A 4 -12.49 13.38 5.10
C GLN A 4 -12.75 11.94 4.66
N ASP A 5 -12.75 11.68 3.37
CA ASP A 5 -12.87 10.33 2.82
C ASP A 5 -11.69 9.44 3.24
N PHE A 6 -10.47 10.01 3.26
CA PHE A 6 -9.29 9.26 3.64
C PHE A 6 -9.29 8.88 5.13
N GLN A 7 -9.73 9.78 6.01
CA GLN A 7 -9.88 9.46 7.43
C GLN A 7 -10.91 8.34 7.64
N LYS A 8 -12.06 8.40 6.96
CA LYS A 8 -13.06 7.33 7.01
C LYS A 8 -12.52 5.98 6.54
N LEU A 9 -11.68 5.97 5.50
CA LEU A 9 -11.00 4.76 5.03
C LEU A 9 -10.08 4.18 6.11
N ILE A 10 -9.30 5.03 6.79
CA ILE A 10 -8.43 4.60 7.87
C ILE A 10 -9.25 4.03 9.03
N ASP A 11 -10.31 4.73 9.43
CA ASP A 11 -11.19 4.31 10.53
C ASP A 11 -11.91 2.98 10.22
N ALA A 12 -12.28 2.76 8.95
CA ALA A 12 -12.89 1.51 8.49
C ALA A 12 -11.93 0.30 8.56
N GLY A 13 -10.63 0.52 8.41
CA GLY A 13 -9.61 -0.53 8.55
C GLY A 13 -9.27 -1.29 7.26
N GLU A 14 -8.54 -2.38 7.43
CA GLU A 14 -8.18 -3.32 6.35
C GLU A 14 -9.40 -4.16 5.92
N ASP A 15 -9.45 -4.54 4.64
CA ASP A 15 -10.50 -5.40 4.08
C ASP A 15 -9.97 -6.28 2.93
N GLU A 16 -10.88 -6.92 2.17
CA GLU A 16 -10.51 -7.80 1.04
C GLU A 16 -9.78 -7.10 -0.12
N THR A 17 -9.77 -5.77 -0.15
CA THR A 17 -9.13 -4.93 -1.16
C THR A 17 -8.21 -3.84 -0.57
N ILE A 18 -8.15 -3.67 0.75
CA ILE A 18 -7.37 -2.64 1.43
C ILE A 18 -6.42 -3.28 2.44
N GLU A 19 -5.14 -2.98 2.28
CA GLU A 19 -4.07 -3.41 3.20
C GLU A 19 -3.29 -2.21 3.73
N PHE A 20 -3.03 -2.18 5.03
CA PHE A 20 -2.21 -1.18 5.69
C PHE A 20 -0.85 -1.74 6.06
N LYS A 21 0.18 -0.92 5.85
CA LYS A 21 1.55 -1.22 6.27
C LYS A 21 2.13 0.01 6.90
N ARG A 22 2.76 -0.16 8.06
CA ARG A 22 3.42 0.94 8.77
C ARG A 22 4.54 1.56 7.95
N SER A 23 5.31 0.75 7.20
CA SER A 23 6.45 1.23 6.42
C SER A 23 6.75 0.44 5.14
N THR A 24 7.37 1.08 4.16
CA THR A 24 7.94 0.45 2.94
C THR A 24 9.01 -0.60 3.27
N ALA A 25 9.57 -0.60 4.48
CA ALA A 25 10.37 -1.72 4.99
C ALA A 25 9.60 -3.06 5.00
N GLN A 26 8.26 -3.00 5.01
CA GLN A 26 7.37 -4.16 4.96
C GLN A 26 6.98 -4.58 3.53
N THR A 27 7.69 -4.09 2.50
CA THR A 27 7.39 -4.41 1.09
C THR A 27 7.26 -5.90 0.86
N ASP A 28 8.15 -6.74 1.41
CA ASP A 28 8.07 -8.19 1.21
C ASP A 28 6.80 -8.82 1.79
N ARG A 29 6.28 -8.28 2.89
CA ARG A 29 4.97 -8.67 3.44
C ARG A 29 3.83 -8.19 2.55
N ALA A 30 3.89 -6.93 2.11
CA ALA A 30 2.90 -6.36 1.19
C ALA A 30 2.79 -7.15 -0.12
N LEU A 31 3.91 -7.62 -0.68
CA LEU A 31 3.92 -8.40 -1.92
C LEU A 31 3.12 -9.71 -1.79
N ARG A 32 3.11 -10.34 -0.62
CA ARG A 32 2.27 -11.52 -0.38
C ARG A 32 0.78 -11.17 -0.48
N THR A 33 0.36 -10.07 0.12
CA THR A 33 -1.01 -9.57 0.04
C THR A 33 -1.38 -9.17 -1.40
N ILE A 34 -0.47 -8.50 -2.11
CA ILE A 34 -0.69 -8.10 -3.50
C ILE A 34 -0.94 -9.31 -4.40
N CYS A 35 -0.21 -10.41 -4.22
CA CYS A 35 -0.50 -11.65 -4.96
C CYS A 35 -1.92 -12.17 -4.68
N GLY A 36 -2.40 -12.05 -3.44
CA GLY A 36 -3.78 -12.36 -3.08
C GLY A 36 -4.78 -11.45 -3.80
N PHE A 37 -4.59 -10.14 -3.75
CA PHE A 37 -5.46 -9.16 -4.41
C PHE A 37 -5.52 -9.35 -5.94
N LEU A 38 -4.40 -9.65 -6.58
CA LEU A 38 -4.33 -9.88 -8.03
C LEU A 38 -5.16 -11.07 -8.50
N ASN A 39 -5.27 -12.12 -7.67
CA ASN A 39 -6.09 -13.29 -7.94
C ASN A 39 -7.60 -13.04 -7.73
N HIS A 40 -7.97 -11.82 -7.29
CA HIS A 40 -9.34 -11.43 -6.97
C HIS A 40 -9.73 -10.15 -7.74
N LYS A 41 -10.28 -9.15 -7.04
CA LYS A 41 -10.79 -7.89 -7.63
C LYS A 41 -9.70 -6.81 -7.75
N GLY A 42 -8.46 -7.12 -7.34
CA GLY A 42 -7.41 -6.13 -7.13
C GLY A 42 -7.52 -5.49 -5.76
N GLY A 43 -6.76 -4.41 -5.55
CA GLY A 43 -6.73 -3.75 -4.26
C GLY A 43 -5.71 -2.62 -4.15
N THR A 44 -5.61 -2.06 -2.96
CA THR A 44 -4.72 -0.97 -2.62
C THR A 44 -3.92 -1.30 -1.36
N VAL A 45 -2.60 -1.15 -1.45
CA VAL A 45 -1.74 -1.17 -0.26
C VAL A 45 -1.35 0.25 0.10
N TYR A 46 -1.65 0.65 1.34
CA TYR A 46 -1.24 1.93 1.90
C TYR A 46 -0.04 1.73 2.84
N PHE A 47 1.04 2.44 2.56
CA PHE A 47 2.22 2.50 3.40
C PHE A 47 2.22 3.79 4.23
N GLY A 48 2.55 3.70 5.52
CA GLY A 48 2.53 4.81 6.46
C GLY A 48 1.32 4.79 7.42
N ILE A 49 0.61 3.67 7.54
CA ILE A 49 -0.52 3.48 8.47
C ILE A 49 -0.19 2.29 9.38
N SER A 50 -0.35 2.44 10.70
CA SER A 50 -0.09 1.36 11.65
C SER A 50 -1.19 0.30 11.62
N ASP A 51 -0.89 -0.89 12.16
CA ASP A 51 -1.86 -1.97 12.34
C ASP A 51 -2.99 -1.62 13.34
N LYS A 52 -2.94 -0.42 13.94
CA LYS A 52 -3.98 0.17 14.80
C LYS A 52 -4.77 1.27 14.09
N ASN A 53 -4.69 1.35 12.76
CA ASN A 53 -5.31 2.39 11.95
C ASN A 53 -4.83 3.81 12.30
N GLU A 54 -3.57 3.96 12.69
CA GLU A 54 -3.00 5.29 12.98
C GLU A 54 -2.16 5.79 11.79
N LEU A 55 -2.36 7.04 11.39
CA LEU A 55 -1.54 7.66 10.35
C LEU A 55 -0.15 8.00 10.91
N VAL A 56 0.86 7.28 10.45
CA VAL A 56 2.25 7.44 10.94
C VAL A 56 3.09 8.28 9.97
N GLY A 57 2.80 8.15 8.67
CA GLY A 57 3.58 8.75 7.59
C GLY A 57 5.01 8.21 7.50
N GLN A 58 5.69 8.53 6.40
CA GLN A 58 7.09 8.16 6.19
C GLN A 58 7.88 9.28 5.53
N GLN A 59 9.17 9.34 5.82
CA GLN A 59 10.10 10.09 4.99
C GLN A 59 10.39 9.26 3.75
N VAL A 60 10.06 9.78 2.57
CA VAL A 60 10.14 9.04 1.32
C VAL A 60 11.02 9.80 0.35
N SER A 61 12.06 9.12 -0.14
CA SER A 61 12.92 9.62 -1.21
C SER A 61 12.52 8.99 -2.55
N ASP A 62 13.00 9.58 -3.65
CA ASP A 62 12.88 8.98 -4.98
C ASP A 62 13.49 7.57 -5.03
N SER A 63 14.61 7.36 -4.33
CA SER A 63 15.25 6.04 -4.23
C SER A 63 14.36 5.02 -3.53
N THR A 64 13.57 5.44 -2.54
CA THR A 64 12.59 4.59 -1.85
C THR A 64 11.50 4.14 -2.81
N LEU A 65 10.91 5.09 -3.55
CA LEU A 65 9.87 4.79 -4.54
C LEU A 65 10.40 3.90 -5.67
N LYS A 66 11.62 4.15 -6.14
CA LYS A 66 12.27 3.34 -7.17
C LYS A 66 12.53 1.91 -6.69
N SER A 67 13.03 1.73 -5.48
CA SER A 67 13.26 0.41 -4.89
C SER A 67 11.96 -0.38 -4.73
N LEU A 68 10.90 0.28 -4.24
CA LEU A 68 9.57 -0.32 -4.12
C LEU A 68 9.05 -0.78 -5.50
N SER A 69 9.08 0.09 -6.50
CA SER A 69 8.68 -0.21 -7.88
C SER A 69 9.46 -1.39 -8.47
N GLN A 70 10.78 -1.42 -8.27
CA GLN A 70 11.61 -2.53 -8.74
C GLN A 70 11.25 -3.86 -8.06
N LYS A 71 11.08 -3.87 -6.73
CA LYS A 71 10.69 -5.09 -6.00
C LYS A 71 9.36 -5.66 -6.50
N ILE A 72 8.38 -4.80 -6.75
CA ILE A 72 7.07 -5.21 -7.26
C ILE A 72 7.22 -5.82 -8.64
N ARG A 73 7.89 -5.13 -9.57
CA ARG A 73 8.10 -5.65 -10.94
C ARG A 73 8.84 -6.98 -10.97
N GLN A 74 9.76 -7.20 -10.02
CA GLN A 74 10.52 -8.45 -9.94
C GLN A 74 9.70 -9.61 -9.39
N LYS A 75 8.85 -9.36 -8.40
CA LYS A 75 8.10 -10.42 -7.70
C LYS A 75 6.69 -10.66 -8.25
N ILE A 76 6.15 -9.68 -8.96
CA ILE A 76 4.78 -9.70 -9.45
C ILE A 76 4.81 -9.65 -10.97
N ARG A 77 4.32 -10.71 -11.59
CA ARG A 77 4.02 -10.72 -13.02
C ARG A 77 2.63 -10.09 -13.19
N PRO A 78 2.49 -9.02 -13.97
CA PRO A 78 1.17 -8.47 -14.24
C PRO A 78 0.38 -9.48 -15.09
N GLU A 79 -0.58 -10.17 -14.48
CA GLU A 79 -1.60 -10.91 -15.21
C GLU A 79 -2.72 -9.94 -15.60
N THR A 80 -3.26 -10.13 -16.81
CA THR A 80 -4.14 -9.17 -17.48
C THR A 80 -5.49 -9.01 -16.78
N GLY A 81 -5.83 -7.76 -16.41
CA GLY A 81 -7.20 -7.34 -16.09
C GLY A 81 -7.41 -6.72 -14.70
N THR A 82 -6.51 -6.98 -13.74
CA THR A 82 -6.69 -6.56 -12.34
C THR A 82 -5.87 -5.31 -12.01
N ILE A 83 -6.48 -4.34 -11.29
CA ILE A 83 -5.83 -3.09 -10.92
C ILE A 83 -5.24 -3.21 -9.51
N MET A 84 -3.95 -2.90 -9.38
CA MET A 84 -3.25 -2.78 -8.10
C MET A 84 -2.77 -1.36 -7.87
N ASN A 85 -3.11 -0.81 -6.71
CA ASN A 85 -2.68 0.52 -6.30
C ASN A 85 -1.71 0.42 -5.12
N LEU A 86 -0.68 1.27 -5.15
CA LEU A 86 0.22 1.44 -4.04
C LEU A 86 0.33 2.91 -3.69
N LYS A 87 0.14 3.23 -2.42
CA LYS A 87 0.20 4.61 -1.93
C LYS A 87 1.14 4.67 -0.75
N VAL A 88 2.11 5.57 -0.81
CA VAL A 88 3.01 5.85 0.32
C VAL A 88 2.64 7.21 0.88
N ILE A 89 2.22 7.23 2.14
CA ILE A 89 1.88 8.47 2.84
C ILE A 89 3.16 9.13 3.33
N GLN A 90 3.45 10.30 2.78
CA GLN A 90 4.58 11.11 3.25
C GLN A 90 4.23 11.78 4.58
N LYS A 91 5.19 11.81 5.48
CA LYS A 91 5.07 12.56 6.73
C LYS A 91 5.23 14.04 6.41
N THR A 92 4.19 14.83 6.60
CA THR A 92 4.29 16.28 6.64
C THR A 92 4.99 16.68 7.94
N GLY A 93 6.08 17.44 7.81
CA GLY A 93 6.78 18.08 8.92
C GLY A 93 6.13 19.40 9.30
#